data_AF-A0A7L7L1H6-F1
#
_entry.id   AF-A0A7L7L1H6-F1
#
_cell.length_a   1.000
_cell.length_b   1.000
_cell.length_c   1.000
_cell.angle_alpha   90.00
_cell.angle_beta   90.00
_cell.angle_gamma   90.00
#
_symmetry.space_group_name_H-M   'P 1'
#
loop_
_entity.id
_entity.type
_entity.pdbx_description
1 polymer ?
#
loop_
_entity_poly.entity_id
_entity_poly.type
_entity_poly.pdbx_seq_one_letter_code
_entity_poly.pdbx_strand_id
1 'polypeptide(L)'
;MNTTYQNHFKNNIGKEKRMFSLAKFFFLSYFVSWAIWLPLYLPYFGVYSVPVLPYQHGLGAWGPLLAGVIVLGQEQGKSGLLRLLKKSFNPCPTKFLLIALLSPFLLFGIASLLNFLFVNLPLNWVI
;
A
#
# COMPACT_ATOMS: atom_id res chain seq x y z
N MET A 1 -0.55 1.55 45.56
CA MET A 1 -0.28 0.81 44.30
C MET A 1 0.54 1.74 43.38
N ASN A 2 1.72 1.31 42.93
CA ASN A 2 2.74 2.18 42.33
C ASN A 2 2.38 2.60 40.88
N THR A 3 2.42 3.90 40.58
CA THR A 3 1.97 4.52 39.32
C THR A 3 2.78 4.08 38.10
N THR A 4 4.06 3.74 38.30
CA THR A 4 4.95 3.24 37.24
C THR A 4 4.47 1.91 36.64
N TYR A 5 3.98 0.99 37.48
CA TYR A 5 3.50 -0.32 37.03
C TYR A 5 2.19 -0.22 36.23
N GLN A 6 1.28 0.66 36.65
CA GLN A 6 0.02 0.91 35.96
C GLN A 6 0.25 1.48 34.55
N ASN A 7 1.20 2.41 34.41
CA ASN A 7 1.55 2.99 33.12
C ASN A 7 2.21 1.95 32.19
N HIS A 8 3.13 1.13 32.71
CA HIS A 8 3.76 0.06 31.93
C HIS A 8 2.73 -0.95 31.40
N PHE A 9 1.78 -1.36 32.24
CA PHE A 9 0.74 -2.31 31.85
C PHE A 9 -0.22 -1.74 30.79
N LYS A 10 -0.70 -0.51 30.98
CA LYS A 10 -1.58 0.18 30.02
C LYS A 10 -0.90 0.38 28.66
N ASN A 11 0.39 0.72 28.66
CA ASN A 11 1.17 0.87 27.42
C ASN A 11 1.33 -0.45 26.66
N ASN A 12 1.57 -1.56 27.36
CA ASN A 12 1.68 -2.88 26.73
C ASN A 12 0.37 -3.32 26.10
N ILE A 13 -0.77 -3.17 26.78
CA ILE A 13 -2.09 -3.46 26.20
C ILE A 13 -2.35 -2.59 24.96
N GLY A 14 -2.02 -1.30 25.03
CA GLY A 14 -2.16 -0.39 23.89
C GLY A 14 -1.26 -0.75 22.71
N LYS A 15 -0.06 -1.29 22.97
CA LYS A 15 0.84 -1.81 21.93
C LYS A 15 0.28 -3.08 21.28
N GLU A 16 -0.17 -4.03 22.09
CA GLU A 16 -0.74 -5.30 21.61
C GLU A 16 -1.97 -5.07 20.72
N LYS A 17 -2.90 -4.22 21.15
CA LYS A 17 -4.07 -3.86 20.34
C LYS A 17 -3.66 -3.30 18.97
N ARG A 18 -2.69 -2.38 18.93
CA ARG A 18 -2.17 -1.80 17.67
C ARG A 18 -1.50 -2.85 16.77
N MET A 19 -0.75 -3.78 17.34
CA MET A 19 -0.13 -4.87 16.57
C MET A 19 -1.19 -5.77 15.95
N PHE A 20 -2.26 -6.08 16.69
CA PHE A 20 -3.38 -6.85 16.18
C PHE A 20 -4.14 -6.11 15.06
N SER A 21 -4.36 -4.81 15.19
CA SER A 21 -4.90 -3.95 14.14
C SER A 21 -4.09 -4.00 12.85
N LEU A 22 -2.76 -3.92 12.97
CA LEU A 22 -1.83 -3.99 11.85
C LEU A 22 -1.87 -5.36 11.18
N ALA A 23 -1.83 -6.44 11.96
CA ALA A 23 -1.92 -7.80 11.44
C ALA A 23 -3.23 -8.00 10.67
N LYS A 24 -4.36 -7.56 11.22
CA LYS A 24 -5.67 -7.56 10.55
C LYS A 24 -5.63 -6.78 9.23
N PHE A 25 -5.06 -5.58 9.25
CA PHE A 25 -4.93 -4.74 8.07
C PHE A 25 -4.14 -5.45 6.97
N PHE A 26 -2.95 -5.97 7.27
CA PHE A 26 -2.10 -6.64 6.28
C PHE A 26 -2.75 -7.92 5.75
N PHE A 27 -3.33 -8.73 6.64
CA PHE A 27 -4.02 -9.95 6.24
C PHE A 27 -5.19 -9.66 5.31
N LEU A 28 -6.06 -8.71 5.69
CA LEU A 28 -7.25 -8.36 4.91
C LEU A 28 -6.87 -7.71 3.57
N SER A 29 -5.85 -6.85 3.58
CA SER A 29 -5.31 -6.22 2.37
C SER A 29 -4.80 -7.28 1.39
N TYR A 30 -3.95 -8.19 1.87
CA TYR A 30 -3.39 -9.28 1.07
C TYR A 30 -4.50 -10.19 0.53
N PHE A 31 -5.42 -10.60 1.40
CA PHE A 31 -6.54 -11.46 1.03
C PHE A 31 -7.41 -10.85 -0.07
N VAL A 32 -7.81 -9.58 0.08
CA VAL A 32 -8.66 -8.89 -0.91
C VAL A 32 -7.91 -8.68 -2.22
N SER A 33 -6.66 -8.22 -2.18
CA SER A 33 -5.85 -8.03 -3.39
C SER A 33 -5.65 -9.34 -4.15
N TRP A 34 -5.30 -10.43 -3.45
CA TRP A 34 -5.12 -11.74 -4.08
C TRP A 34 -6.42 -12.36 -4.55
N ALA A 35 -7.53 -12.22 -3.83
CA ALA A 35 -8.83 -12.70 -4.31
C ALA A 35 -9.21 -12.06 -5.66
N ILE A 36 -8.86 -10.77 -5.85
CA ILE A 36 -9.10 -10.07 -7.12
C ILE A 36 -8.05 -10.43 -8.17
N TRP A 37 -6.79 -10.59 -7.83
CA TRP A 37 -5.74 -10.85 -8.82
C TRP A 37 -5.60 -12.32 -9.22
N LEU A 38 -5.94 -13.27 -8.34
CA LEU A 38 -5.73 -14.70 -8.58
C LEU A 38 -6.37 -15.20 -9.89
N PRO A 39 -7.58 -14.78 -10.29
CA PRO A 39 -8.14 -15.17 -11.59
C PRO A 39 -7.29 -14.77 -12.80
N LEU A 40 -6.50 -13.69 -12.73
CA LEU A 40 -5.59 -13.29 -13.81
C LEU A 40 -4.44 -14.28 -14.02
N TYR A 41 -4.04 -14.98 -12.96
CA TYR A 41 -2.92 -15.91 -12.97
C TYR A 41 -3.35 -17.37 -13.19
N LEU A 42 -4.64 -17.67 -13.12
CA LEU A 42 -5.19 -19.01 -13.36
C LEU A 42 -4.79 -19.64 -14.72
N PRO A 43 -4.65 -18.88 -15.83
CA PRO A 43 -4.18 -19.44 -17.10
C PRO A 43 -2.77 -20.05 -17.03
N TYR A 44 -1.90 -19.56 -16.14
CA TYR A 44 -0.58 -20.15 -15.91
C TYR A 44 -0.67 -21.56 -15.30
N PHE A 45 -1.75 -21.84 -14.56
CA PHE A 45 -2.04 -23.13 -13.95
C PHE A 45 -2.93 -24.02 -14.84
N GLY A 46 -3.15 -23.64 -16.10
CA GLY A 46 -3.98 -24.41 -17.04
C GLY A 46 -5.50 -24.21 -16.88
N VAL A 47 -5.93 -23.19 -16.13
CA VAL A 47 -7.35 -22.88 -15.91
C VAL A 47 -7.73 -21.63 -16.72
N TYR A 48 -8.52 -21.81 -17.78
CA TYR A 48 -8.81 -20.75 -18.77
C TYR A 48 -10.26 -20.24 -18.76
N SER A 49 -11.14 -20.85 -17.98
CA SER A 49 -12.60 -20.62 -18.04
C SER A 49 -13.14 -19.62 -17.01
N VAL A 50 -12.26 -18.87 -16.32
CA VAL A 50 -12.69 -17.91 -15.30
C VAL A 50 -12.86 -16.53 -15.95
N PRO A 51 -14.01 -15.86 -15.80
CA PRO A 51 -14.22 -14.54 -16.37
C PRO A 51 -13.25 -13.54 -15.73
N VAL A 52 -12.54 -12.80 -16.59
CA VAL A 52 -11.62 -11.74 -16.21
C VAL A 52 -12.26 -10.41 -16.59
N LEU A 53 -12.30 -9.48 -15.63
CA LEU A 53 -12.81 -8.13 -15.86
C LEU A 53 -11.76 -7.27 -16.59
N PRO A 54 -12.16 -6.33 -17.44
CA PRO A 54 -11.24 -5.35 -17.98
C PRO A 54 -10.60 -4.56 -16.83
N TYR A 55 -9.29 -4.33 -16.90
CA TYR A 55 -8.52 -3.62 -15.88
C TYR A 55 -8.54 -4.23 -14.47
N GLN A 56 -8.80 -5.54 -14.34
CA GLN A 56 -8.81 -6.26 -13.05
C GLN A 56 -7.52 -6.10 -12.23
N HIS A 57 -6.38 -5.90 -12.89
CA HIS A 57 -5.11 -5.57 -12.23
C HIS A 57 -5.21 -4.28 -11.38
N GLY A 58 -5.96 -3.27 -11.85
CA GLY A 58 -6.19 -2.03 -11.10
C GLY A 58 -7.11 -2.22 -9.91
N LEU A 59 -8.08 -3.13 -10.00
CA LEU A 59 -9.03 -3.39 -8.91
C LEU A 59 -8.36 -4.01 -7.68
N GLY A 60 -7.41 -4.93 -7.88
CA GLY A 60 -6.68 -5.55 -6.76
C GLY A 60 -5.81 -4.55 -5.98
N ALA A 61 -5.41 -3.43 -6.61
CA ALA A 61 -4.68 -2.35 -5.94
C ALA A 61 -5.53 -1.61 -4.88
N TRP A 62 -6.85 -1.81 -4.88
CA TRP A 62 -7.76 -1.22 -3.89
C TRP A 62 -7.84 -2.04 -2.59
N GLY A 63 -7.21 -3.22 -2.52
CA GLY A 63 -7.19 -4.09 -1.34
C GLY A 63 -6.76 -3.37 -0.05
N PRO A 64 -5.62 -2.64 -0.03
CA PRO A 64 -5.20 -1.85 1.15
C PRO A 64 -6.21 -0.76 1.53
N LEU A 65 -6.85 -0.11 0.56
CA LEU A 65 -7.87 0.91 0.82
C LEU A 65 -9.08 0.28 1.52
N LEU A 66 -9.61 -0.82 0.99
CA LEU A 66 -10.73 -1.55 1.58
C LEU A 66 -10.39 -2.09 2.96
N ALA A 67 -9.22 -2.69 3.13
CA ALA A 67 -8.75 -3.19 4.42
C ALA A 67 -8.62 -2.05 5.46
N GLY A 68 -8.08 -0.91 5.05
CA GLY A 68 -7.97 0.28 5.89
C GLY A 68 -9.34 0.79 6.33
N VAL A 69 -10.31 0.89 5.42
CA VAL A 69 -11.69 1.30 5.74
C VAL A 69 -12.35 0.30 6.69
N ILE A 70 -12.22 -1.01 6.45
CA ILE A 70 -12.85 -2.04 7.29
C ILE A 70 -12.24 -2.03 8.70
N VAL A 71 -10.92 -2.10 8.84
CA VAL A 71 -10.25 -2.13 10.15
C VAL A 71 -10.50 -0.83 10.92
N LEU A 72 -10.39 0.33 10.25
CA LEU A 72 -10.63 1.62 10.90
C LEU A 72 -12.10 1.79 11.30
N GLY A 73 -13.03 1.31 10.47
CA GLY A 73 -14.45 1.29 10.78
C GLY A 73 -14.79 0.40 11.97
N GLN A 74 -14.14 -0.75 12.10
CA GLN A 74 -14.33 -1.66 13.24
C GLN A 74 -13.76 -1.10 14.55
N GLU A 75 -12.62 -0.40 14.50
CA GLU A 75 -11.94 0.07 15.72
C GLU A 75 -12.39 1.44 16.20
N GLN A 76 -12.76 2.32 15.26
CA GLN A 76 -12.99 3.74 15.53
C GLN A 76 -14.35 4.21 15.00
N GLY A 77 -15.12 3.33 14.34
CA GLY A 77 -16.45 3.64 13.83
C GLY A 77 -16.47 4.79 12.81
N LYS A 78 -17.61 5.48 12.75
CA LYS A 78 -17.83 6.59 11.80
C LYS A 78 -16.86 7.75 11.97
N SER A 79 -16.43 8.04 13.21
CA SER A 79 -15.52 9.15 13.48
C SER A 79 -14.12 8.90 12.90
N GLY A 80 -13.64 7.66 12.96
CA GLY A 80 -12.39 7.23 12.32
C GLY A 80 -12.44 7.39 10.80
N LEU A 81 -13.52 6.93 10.17
CA LEU A 81 -13.70 7.03 8.71
C LEU A 81 -13.79 8.47 8.21
N LEU A 82 -14.55 9.34 8.90
CA LEU A 82 -14.62 10.75 8.57
C LEU A 82 -13.26 11.44 8.69
N ARG A 83 -12.46 11.06 9.70
CA ARG A 83 -11.10 11.57 9.86
C ARG A 83 -10.18 11.11 8.74
N LEU A 84 -10.30 9.85 8.31
CA LEU A 84 -9.55 9.32 7.16
C LEU A 84 -9.87 10.15 5.91
N LEU A 85 -11.15 10.30 5.57
CA LEU A 85 -11.60 11.06 4.41
C LEU A 85 -11.09 12.51 4.45
N LYS A 86 -11.27 13.21 5.57
CA LYS A 86 -10.75 14.57 5.74
C LYS A 86 -9.24 14.64 5.52
N LYS A 87 -8.48 13.66 6.01
CA LYS A 87 -7.03 13.63 5.88
C LYS A 87 -6.58 13.30 4.44
N SER A 88 -7.34 12.50 3.69
CA SER A 88 -7.06 12.18 2.29
C SER A 88 -7.17 13.39 1.36
N PHE A 89 -8.02 14.37 1.70
CA PHE A 89 -8.19 15.61 0.93
C PHE A 89 -7.36 16.79 1.46
N ASN A 90 -6.52 16.58 2.47
CA ASN A 90 -5.61 17.63 2.90
C ASN A 90 -4.52 17.82 1.83
N PRO A 91 -4.29 19.08 1.38
CA PRO A 91 -3.29 19.34 0.36
C PRO A 91 -1.90 18.90 0.85
N CYS A 92 -1.23 18.11 0.03
CA CYS A 92 0.15 17.71 0.29
C CYS A 92 1.06 18.96 0.18
N PRO A 93 2.06 19.13 1.07
CA PRO A 93 3.02 20.21 0.91
C PRO A 93 3.67 20.16 -0.47
N THR A 94 3.73 21.29 -1.16
CA THR A 94 4.24 21.41 -2.54
C THR A 94 5.63 20.80 -2.72
N LYS A 95 6.47 20.83 -1.68
CA LYS A 95 7.80 20.19 -1.67
C LYS A 95 7.72 18.68 -1.91
N PHE A 96 6.80 17.98 -1.24
CA PHE A 96 6.64 16.54 -1.43
C PHE A 96 6.02 16.21 -2.78
N LEU A 97 5.14 17.07 -3.29
CA LEU A 97 4.59 16.92 -4.64
C LEU A 97 5.70 17.04 -5.70
N LEU A 98 6.61 18.01 -5.57
CA LEU A 98 7.76 18.17 -6.45
C LEU A 98 8.69 16.94 -6.39
N ILE A 99 8.98 16.42 -5.20
CA ILE A 99 9.78 15.20 -5.04
C ILE A 99 9.10 14.01 -5.71
N ALA A 100 7.80 13.81 -5.48
CA ALA A 100 7.05 12.71 -6.07
C ALA A 100 7.01 12.80 -7.61
N LEU A 101 6.89 14.01 -8.16
CA LEU A 101 6.83 14.24 -9.60
C LEU A 101 8.20 14.14 -10.27
N LEU A 102 9.26 14.67 -9.64
CA LEU A 102 10.61 14.74 -10.23
C LEU A 102 11.46 13.52 -9.95
N SER A 103 11.20 12.77 -8.88
CA SER A 103 12.02 11.61 -8.51
C SER A 103 12.10 10.51 -9.58
N PRO A 104 11.03 10.15 -10.33
CA PRO A 104 11.16 9.15 -11.39
C PRO A 104 12.10 9.61 -12.49
N PHE A 105 12.04 10.89 -12.87
CA PHE A 105 12.92 11.47 -13.89
C PHE A 105 14.37 11.58 -13.41
N LEU A 106 14.57 11.94 -12.14
CA LEU A 106 15.91 12.00 -11.56
C LEU A 106 16.56 10.61 -11.51
N LEU A 107 15.80 9.60 -11.04
CA LEU A 107 16.26 8.20 -11.04
C LEU A 107 16.56 7.71 -12.45
N PHE A 108 15.69 8.04 -13.40
CA PHE A 108 15.90 7.71 -14.80
C PHE A 108 17.16 8.36 -15.38
N GLY A 109 17.40 9.64 -15.08
CA GLY A 109 18.60 10.37 -15.52
C GLY A 109 19.89 9.78 -14.92
N ILE A 110 19.88 9.43 -13.63
CA ILE A 110 21.01 8.77 -12.97
C ILE A 110 21.25 7.39 -13.61
N ALA A 111 20.21 6.59 -13.80
CA ALA A 111 20.34 5.28 -14.44
C ALA A 111 20.93 5.38 -15.86
N SER A 112 20.49 6.37 -16.64
CA SER A 112 21.00 6.63 -17.98
C SER A 112 22.47 7.06 -17.99
N LEU A 113 22.85 7.93 -17.06
CA LEU A 113 24.23 8.37 -16.90
C LEU A 113 25.15 7.20 -16.51
N LEU A 114 24.73 6.38 -15.54
CA LEU A 114 25.48 5.19 -15.15
C LEU A 114 25.63 4.22 -16.34
N ASN A 115 24.56 3.97 -17.08
CA ASN A 115 24.63 3.12 -18.27
C ASN A 115 25.63 3.65 -19.31
N PHE A 116 25.61 4.96 -19.58
CA PHE A 116 26.56 5.59 -20.48
C PHE A 116 28.01 5.41 -20.00
N LEU A 117 28.29 5.68 -18.72
CA LEU A 117 29.63 5.62 -18.15
C LEU A 117 30.21 4.21 -18.05
N PHE A 118 29.39 3.21 -17.71
CA PHE A 118 29.86 1.84 -17.44
C PHE A 118 29.72 0.89 -18.62
N VAL A 119 28.76 1.13 -19.52
CA VAL A 119 28.42 0.20 -20.61
C VAL A 119 28.82 0.76 -21.98
N ASN A 120 29.08 2.07 -22.11
CA ASN A 120 29.39 2.75 -23.39
C ASN A 120 28.34 2.50 -24.51
N LEU A 121 27.13 2.10 -24.14
CA LEU A 121 26.01 1.91 -25.07
C LEU A 121 24.96 3.00 -24.84
N PRO A 122 24.42 3.63 -25.91
CA PRO A 122 23.24 4.46 -25.78
C PRO A 122 22.09 3.62 -25.20
N LEU A 123 21.21 4.23 -24.40
CA LEU A 123 20.08 3.53 -23.78
C LEU A 123 19.26 2.82 -24.86
N ASN A 124 19.40 1.51 -24.97
CA ASN A 124 18.65 0.68 -25.90
C ASN A 124 17.33 0.31 -25.22
N TRP A 125 16.26 1.00 -25.60
CA TRP A 125 14.91 0.79 -25.07
C TRP A 125 14.25 -0.54 -25.49
N VAL A 126 15.04 -1.49 -26.02
CA VAL A 126 14.57 -2.80 -26.42
C VAL A 126 14.78 -3.73 -25.22
N ILE A 127 13.71 -3.98 -24.50
CA ILE A 127 13.57 -5.09 -23.55
C ILE A 127 13.43 -6.38 -24.36
#